data_AF-A0A9D2MRH4-F1
#
_entry.id   AF-A0A9D2MRH4-F1
#
_cell.length_a   1.000
_cell.length_b   1.000
_cell.length_c   1.000
_cell.angle_alpha   90.00
_cell.angle_beta   90.00
_cell.angle_gamma   90.00
#
_symmetry.space_group_name_H-M   'P 1'
#
loop_
_entity.id
_entity.type
_entity.pdbx_description
1 polymer ?
#
loop_
_entity_poly.entity_id
_entity_poly.type
_entity_poly.pdbx_seq_one_letter_code
_entity_poly.pdbx_strand_id
1 'polypeptide(L)'
;MIIEDRRQAEKVNALLHQYGPYIIGRMGLPYEKKQVNIISVVLDAPMDAISALSGKLGRLPGVSARAIYSKAERDKQGGQGD
;
A
#
# COMPACT_ATOMS: atom_id res chain seq x y z
N MET A 1 2.98 -2.57 -4.42
CA MET A 1 4.32 -2.57 -3.81
C MET A 1 5.16 -3.69 -4.42
N ILE A 2 6.47 -3.52 -4.42
CA ILE A 2 7.47 -4.46 -4.94
C ILE A 2 8.44 -4.79 -3.80
N ILE A 3 8.75 -6.07 -3.62
CA ILE A 3 9.63 -6.60 -2.58
C ILE A 3 10.79 -7.30 -3.26
N GLU A 4 11.98 -6.73 -3.12
CA GLU A 4 13.26 -7.25 -3.63
C GLU A 4 13.97 -8.10 -2.57
N ASP A 5 13.92 -7.69 -1.30
CA ASP A 5 14.42 -8.51 -0.19
C ASP A 5 13.31 -9.41 0.37
N ARG A 6 13.34 -10.69 -0.03
CA ARG A 6 12.37 -11.70 0.41
C ARG A 6 12.28 -11.86 1.93
N ARG A 7 13.32 -11.50 2.69
CA ARG A 7 13.30 -11.54 4.17
C ARG A 7 12.33 -10.52 4.76
N GLN A 8 11.96 -9.48 4.01
CA GLN A 8 10.95 -8.52 4.47
C GLN A 8 9.51 -8.99 4.24
N ALA A 9 9.28 -10.10 3.54
CA ALA A 9 7.92 -10.57 3.23
C ALA A 9 7.07 -10.76 4.49
N GLU A 10 7.65 -11.32 5.55
CA GLU A 10 6.96 -11.50 6.83
C GLU A 10 6.58 -10.16 7.47
N LYS A 11 7.50 -9.20 7.51
CA LYS A 11 7.23 -7.86 8.06
C LYS A 11 6.19 -7.09 7.24
N VAL A 12 6.26 -7.19 5.92
CA VAL A 12 5.23 -6.63 5.03
C VAL A 12 3.88 -7.25 5.33
N ASN A 13 3.79 -8.58 5.46
CA ASN A 13 2.55 -9.28 5.78
C ASN A 13 2.01 -8.89 7.16
N ALA A 14 2.87 -8.78 8.16
CA ALA A 14 2.48 -8.33 9.50
C ALA A 14 1.96 -6.90 9.52
N LEU A 15 2.57 -5.99 8.74
CA LEU A 15 2.05 -4.64 8.53
C LEU A 15 0.69 -4.69 7.85
N LEU A 16 0.55 -5.40 6.73
CA LEU A 16 -0.74 -5.51 6.05
C LEU A 16 -1.83 -6.12 6.94
N HIS A 17 -1.49 -7.08 7.80
CA HIS A 17 -2.43 -7.66 8.75
C HIS A 17 -2.96 -6.64 9.76
N GLN A 18 -2.10 -5.73 10.27
CA GLN A 18 -2.53 -4.64 11.17
C GLN A 18 -3.53 -3.68 10.51
N TYR A 19 -3.47 -3.53 9.18
CA TYR A 19 -4.41 -2.71 8.40
C TYR A 19 -5.52 -3.57 7.75
N GLY A 20 -5.64 -4.84 8.15
CA GLY A 20 -6.62 -5.80 7.65
C GLY A 20 -8.06 -5.27 7.58
N PRO A 21 -8.57 -4.54 8.59
CA PRO A 21 -9.93 -3.97 8.54
C PRO A 21 -10.19 -3.01 7.38
N TYR A 22 -9.13 -2.41 6.81
CA TYR A 22 -9.22 -1.49 5.68
C TYR A 22 -8.97 -2.15 4.32
N ILE A 23 -8.53 -3.41 4.29
CA ILE A 23 -8.16 -4.09 3.04
C ILE A 23 -9.43 -4.65 2.37
N ILE A 24 -9.81 -4.06 1.24
CA ILE A 24 -10.90 -4.57 0.38
C ILE A 24 -10.43 -5.80 -0.40
N GLY A 25 -9.18 -5.78 -0.84
CA GLY A 25 -8.63 -6.87 -1.64
C GLY A 25 -7.11 -6.79 -1.74
N ARG A 26 -6.49 -7.94 -1.99
CA ARG A 26 -5.05 -8.03 -2.22
C ARG A 26 -4.71 -9.11 -3.23
N MET A 27 -3.70 -8.86 -4.06
CA MET A 27 -3.14 -9.81 -5.00
C MET A 27 -1.63 -9.89 -4.81
N GLY A 28 -1.11 -11.10 -4.62
CA GLY A 28 0.33 -11.39 -4.62
C GLY A 28 0.74 -12.02 -5.94
N LEU A 29 1.83 -11.54 -6.52
CA LEU A 29 2.41 -12.05 -7.75
C LEU A 29 3.92 -12.25 -7.55
N PRO A 30 4.36 -13.49 -7.23
CA PRO A 30 5.77 -13.83 -7.25
C PRO A 30 6.31 -13.71 -8.68
N TYR A 31 7.39 -12.96 -8.88
CA TYR A 31 8.03 -12.81 -10.17
C TYR A 31 9.48 -13.30 -10.13
N GLU A 32 9.63 -14.62 -10.21
CA GLU A 32 10.91 -15.31 -10.02
C GLU A 32 12.00 -14.87 -11.00
N LYS A 33 11.63 -14.60 -12.27
CA LYS A 33 12.57 -14.14 -13.31
C LYS A 33 13.31 -12.85 -12.91
N LYS A 34 12.72 -12.02 -12.05
CA LYS A 34 13.34 -10.80 -11.52
C LYS A 34 13.69 -10.89 -10.04
N GLN A 35 13.50 -12.06 -9.43
CA GLN A 35 13.69 -12.31 -7.99
C GLN A 35 12.92 -11.33 -7.08
N VAL A 36 11.76 -10.86 -7.52
CA VAL A 36 10.90 -9.95 -6.73
C VAL A 36 9.54 -10.57 -6.44
N ASN A 37 8.88 -10.07 -5.39
CA ASN A 37 7.47 -10.33 -5.12
C ASN A 37 6.68 -9.03 -5.27
N ILE A 38 5.62 -9.05 -6.07
CA ILE A 38 4.74 -7.89 -6.26
C ILE A 38 3.49 -8.13 -5.42
N ILE A 39 3.09 -7.12 -4.65
CA ILE A 39 1.82 -7.15 -3.90
C ILE A 39 1.00 -5.93 -4.31
N SER A 40 -0.22 -6.15 -4.79
CA SER A 40 -1.23 -5.11 -4.97
C SER A 40 -2.23 -5.18 -3.83
N VAL A 41 -2.58 -4.04 -3.25
CA VAL A 41 -3.55 -3.95 -2.15
C VAL A 41 -4.51 -2.80 -2.46
N VAL A 42 -5.79 -3.08 -2.34
CA VAL A 42 -6.87 -2.09 -2.42
C VAL A 42 -7.34 -1.81 -1.00
N LEU A 43 -7.36 -0.53 -0.63
CA LEU A 43 -7.67 -0.06 0.71
C LEU A 43 -8.88 0.87 0.65
N ASP A 44 -9.83 0.69 1.56
CA ASP A 44 -10.80 1.71 1.97
C ASP A 44 -10.40 2.16 3.38
N ALA A 45 -9.68 3.28 3.45
CA ALA A 45 -9.11 3.77 4.69
C ALA A 45 -8.99 5.30 4.66
N PRO A 46 -8.99 5.95 5.83
CA PRO A 46 -8.66 7.37 5.92
C PRO A 46 -7.23 7.67 5.45
N MET A 47 -6.99 8.90 4.97
CA MET A 47 -5.74 9.29 4.32
C MET A 47 -4.51 9.19 5.25
N ASP A 48 -4.68 9.43 6.55
CA ASP A 48 -3.65 9.27 7.58
C ASP A 48 -3.25 7.80 7.75
N ALA A 49 -4.20 6.87 7.71
CA ALA A 49 -3.93 5.44 7.76
C ALA A 49 -3.13 4.97 6.53
N ILE A 50 -3.51 5.41 5.32
CA ILE A 50 -2.79 5.11 4.07
C ILE A 50 -1.36 5.68 4.12
N SER A 51 -1.22 6.93 4.55
CA SER A 51 0.08 7.60 4.66
C SER A 51 0.99 6.90 5.69
N ALA A 52 0.45 6.52 6.84
CA ALA A 52 1.18 5.79 7.88
C ALA A 52 1.64 4.40 7.38
N LEU A 53 0.78 3.65 6.70
CA LEU A 53 1.14 2.35 6.11
C LEU A 53 2.24 2.52 5.06
N SER A 54 2.08 3.46 4.13
CA SER A 54 3.07 3.76 3.09
C SER A 54 4.44 4.12 3.70
N GLY A 55 4.44 4.98 4.72
CA GLY A 55 5.67 5.36 5.44
C GLY A 55 6.33 4.18 6.16
N LYS A 56 5.55 3.30 6.81
CA LYS A 56 6.08 2.09 7.44
C LYS A 56 6.68 1.12 6.41
N LEU A 57 6.00 0.91 5.27
CA LEU A 57 6.48 0.05 4.19
C LEU A 57 7.75 0.60 3.54
N GLY A 58 7.83 1.91 3.30
CA GLY A 58 9.00 2.55 2.68
C GLY A 58 10.26 2.55 3.55
N ARG A 59 10.14 2.26 4.85
CA ARG A 59 11.30 2.08 5.76
C ARG A 59 11.88 0.67 5.72
N LEU A 60 11.19 -0.30 5.12
CA LEU A 60 11.69 -1.66 5.01
C LEU A 60 12.72 -1.74 3.86
N PRO A 61 13.93 -2.26 4.10
CA PRO A 61 14.96 -2.32 3.07
C PRO A 61 14.52 -3.27 1.94
N GLY A 62 14.69 -2.83 0.69
CA GLY A 62 14.27 -3.61 -0.47
C GLY A 62 12.75 -3.69 -0.67
N VAL A 63 11.98 -2.76 -0.08
CA VAL A 63 10.52 -2.64 -0.31
C VAL A 63 10.22 -1.28 -0.93
N SER A 64 9.59 -1.31 -2.10
CA SER A 64 9.09 -0.11 -2.78
C SER A 64 7.56 -0.11 -2.78
N ALA A 65 6.96 0.88 -2.12
CA ALA A 65 5.50 1.07 -2.08
C ALA A 65 5.11 2.37 -2.79
N ARG A 66 4.03 2.32 -3.57
CA ARG A 66 3.38 3.49 -4.16
C ARG A 66 1.90 3.40 -3.84
N ALA A 67 1.33 4.50 -3.34
CA ALA A 67 -0.09 4.66 -3.12
C ALA A 67 -0.70 5.46 -4.26
N ILE A 68 -1.85 5.02 -4.77
CA ILE A 68 -2.64 5.73 -5.78
C ILE A 68 -4.02 5.93 -5.18
N TYR A 69 -4.50 7.16 -5.22
CA TYR A 69 -5.80 7.54 -4.65
C TYR A 69 -6.85 7.60 -5.75
N SER A 70 -8.06 7.13 -5.47
CA SER A 70 -9.19 7.30 -6.37
C SER A 70 -9.57 8.78 -6.46
N LYS A 71 -9.96 9.24 -7.65
CA LYS A 71 -10.36 10.64 -7.88
C LYS A 71 -11.69 11.01 -7.21
N ALA A 72 -12.46 10.02 -6.72
CA ALA A 72 -13.79 10.21 -6.15
C ALA A 72 -13.84 11.18 -4.95
N GLU A 73 -12.74 11.40 -4.24
CA GLU A 73 -12.67 12.40 -3.15
C GLU A 73 -12.41 13.84 -3.61
N ARG A 74 -11.93 14.07 -4.84
CA ARG A 74 -11.67 15.43 -5.35
C ARG A 74 -12.94 16.21 -5.69
N ASP A 75 -14.05 15.51 -5.92
CA ASP A 75 -15.32 16.16 -6.33
C ASP A 75 -16.14 16.72 -5.15
N LYS A 76 -15.72 16.49 -3.89
CA LYS A 76 -16.40 17.04 -2.69
C LYS A 76 -15.72 18.26 -2.08
N GLN A 77 -14.62 18.76 -2.65
CA GLN A 77 -13.94 19.99 -2.23
C GLN A 77 -13.73 20.90 -3.46
N GLY A 78 -14.84 21.25 -4.12
CA GLY A 78 -14.86 22.14 -5.28
C GLY A 78 -15.93 23.24 -5.18
N GLY A 79 -16.30 23.66 -3.97
CA GLY A 79 -17.33 24.69 -3.78
C GLY A 79 -17.26 25.42 -2.45
N GLN A 80 -16.37 26.42 -2.36
CA GLN A 80 -16.42 27.67 -1.59
C GLN A 80 -15.02 28.30 -1.77
N GLY A 81 -14.78 29.53 -2.22
CA GLY A 81 -15.53 30.76 -2.40
C GLY A 81 -14.48 31.88 -2.26
N ASP A 82 -14.57 32.89 -3.13
CA ASP A 82 -13.77 34.14 -3.25
C ASP A 82 -12.34 34.08 -3.84
#